data_AF-A0A975HU44-F1
#
_entry.id   AF-A0A975HU44-F1
#
_cell.length_a   1.000
_cell.length_b   1.000
_cell.length_c   1.000
_cell.angle_alpha   90.00
_cell.angle_beta   90.00
_cell.angle_gamma   90.00
#
_symmetry.space_group_name_H-M   'P 1'
#
loop_
_entity.id
_entity.type
_entity.pdbx_description
1 polymer ?
#
loop_
_entity_poly.entity_id
_entity_poly.type
_entity_poly.pdbx_seq_one_letter_code
_entity_poly.pdbx_strand_id
1 'polypeptide(L)'
;MKQAIPLARAARLVTATTVLAASLLSACGGGGGGGAAPGTAPPAPVISLSSGIKTLVFDWAAVPEATHYQLLEELQGGDYVQVGNDIPAATTHYEHTVPLWTRVLAHYVLQACNAAGCSKSAAQTWSLGAMNAAIGYVKASNTGASDVFGGAVALSADGSTLAVGAAFEDSAATGIDGNGADNSAGAAGAVYIYARQGNQWAFQAYVKASNAGDGDLFGTALSLSADGNTLAVGASGEDSSAFGSNGDQASNASANSGAVYVFQRSAGTWSQGTYLKASNTQPQAQFGSAVALSADGSTLVVGARTESGNATGVNGVPANFNASGSGAAYVYRRTQTSWIVQAYLKSNQADNGDNFGTAVAISHDGNRVAVGAPFEDGAATGVGGELNNAALNSGAVFLFARNGNVWSTEAYVKASNTSPDDAFGSKLALSGDGTTMVVGAPDEDSRAVGINGDEADESVQDSGAAYAFDLQGGVWSQRTYIKASNTAPASHFGISLALSFDGRQLAIGADSESNSGLGFNANYAADDQAVVGSGAVYMLQRVGIAWQINRYMKASNANAGDLFGSALALSADGTTLAVGARYEDSNALGLAGNPNDATASEAGAVYLF
;
A
#
# COMPACT_ATOMS: atom_id res chain seq x y z
N MET A 1 13.78 4.31 -59.32
CA MET A 1 13.74 3.39 -60.48
C MET A 1 13.89 1.97 -59.93
N LYS A 2 12.83 1.14 -60.01
CA LYS A 2 12.74 -0.13 -60.80
C LYS A 2 13.79 -1.17 -60.34
N GLN A 3 13.51 -2.38 -59.83
CA GLN A 3 12.55 -3.47 -60.17
C GLN A 3 12.63 -4.54 -59.04
N ALA A 4 11.56 -5.13 -58.48
CA ALA A 4 10.70 -6.26 -58.91
C ALA A 4 11.18 -7.70 -58.52
N ILE A 5 10.53 -8.31 -57.49
CA ILE A 5 9.75 -9.60 -57.41
C ILE A 5 10.40 -10.91 -57.98
N PRO A 6 10.35 -12.11 -57.30
CA PRO A 6 9.09 -12.83 -57.04
C PRO A 6 8.87 -13.68 -55.76
N LEU A 7 7.58 -14.01 -55.61
CA LEU A 7 6.90 -14.88 -54.65
C LEU A 7 7.28 -16.37 -54.74
N ALA A 8 7.15 -17.09 -53.62
CA ALA A 8 6.58 -18.44 -53.59
C ALA A 8 5.78 -18.69 -52.30
N ARG A 9 4.51 -19.11 -52.46
CA ARG A 9 3.58 -19.57 -51.42
C ARG A 9 3.90 -21.03 -51.05
N ALA A 10 3.73 -21.38 -49.77
CA ALA A 10 3.44 -22.75 -49.35
C ALA A 10 2.23 -22.73 -48.39
N ALA A 11 1.12 -23.31 -48.84
CA ALA A 11 -0.08 -23.55 -48.05
C ALA A 11 0.06 -24.89 -47.32
N ARG A 12 -0.32 -24.94 -46.03
CA ARG A 12 -0.54 -26.21 -45.31
C ARG A 12 -2.03 -26.46 -45.15
N LEU A 13 -2.39 -27.69 -45.53
CA LEU A 13 -3.68 -28.34 -45.52
C LEU A 13 -4.00 -28.81 -44.09
N VAL A 14 -5.21 -28.59 -43.58
CA VAL A 14 -5.76 -29.37 -42.47
C VAL A 14 -7.15 -29.85 -42.86
N THR A 15 -7.28 -31.17 -42.85
CA THR A 15 -8.42 -32.02 -43.22
C THR A 15 -9.57 -31.93 -42.20
N ALA A 16 -10.80 -31.82 -42.72
CA ALA A 16 -12.03 -32.03 -41.95
C ALA A 16 -12.47 -33.49 -42.06
N THR A 17 -12.79 -34.12 -40.93
CA THR A 17 -13.35 -35.47 -40.86
C THR A 17 -14.84 -35.36 -40.53
N THR A 18 -15.70 -35.73 -41.48
CA THR A 18 -17.14 -35.92 -41.30
C THR A 18 -17.44 -37.34 -40.83
N VAL A 19 -18.26 -37.49 -39.78
CA VAL A 19 -18.89 -38.77 -39.42
C VAL A 19 -20.37 -38.69 -39.77
N LEU A 20 -20.82 -39.70 -40.51
CA LEU A 20 -22.18 -39.92 -40.98
C LEU A 20 -22.86 -40.93 -40.04
N ALA A 21 -24.08 -40.65 -39.59
CA ALA A 21 -25.02 -41.68 -39.15
C ALA A 21 -26.45 -41.22 -39.45
N ALA A 22 -27.18 -42.07 -40.18
CA ALA A 22 -28.55 -41.87 -40.61
C ALA A 22 -29.49 -42.78 -39.81
N SER A 23 -30.70 -42.30 -39.50
CA SER A 23 -31.93 -43.11 -39.59
C SER A 23 -33.18 -42.23 -39.64
N LEU A 24 -34.14 -42.69 -40.46
CA LEU A 24 -35.38 -42.05 -40.90
C LEU A 24 -36.49 -41.98 -39.83
N LEU A 25 -37.40 -41.01 -39.99
CA LEU A 25 -38.85 -41.24 -39.90
C LEU A 25 -39.66 -40.16 -40.63
N SER A 26 -40.71 -40.61 -41.32
CA SER A 26 -41.66 -39.90 -42.17
C SER A 26 -42.83 -39.27 -41.40
N ALA A 27 -43.36 -38.12 -41.84
CA ALA A 27 -44.80 -37.88 -42.10
C ALA A 27 -45.08 -36.44 -42.56
N CYS A 28 -46.08 -36.31 -43.43
CA CYS A 28 -46.57 -35.08 -44.08
C CYS A 28 -47.57 -34.27 -43.22
N GLY A 29 -47.77 -33.01 -43.62
CA GLY A 29 -48.93 -32.14 -43.27
C GLY A 29 -48.59 -31.12 -42.19
N GLY A 30 -48.75 -29.80 -42.33
CA GLY A 30 -49.63 -29.03 -43.20
C GLY A 30 -50.37 -28.02 -42.30
N GLY A 31 -50.10 -26.73 -42.50
CA GLY A 31 -50.99 -25.60 -42.15
C GLY A 31 -51.40 -25.42 -40.68
N GLY A 32 -50.89 -24.36 -40.05
CA GLY A 32 -51.43 -23.87 -38.80
C GLY A 32 -50.59 -22.75 -38.22
N GLY A 33 -50.76 -21.54 -38.73
CA GLY A 33 -50.32 -20.33 -38.05
C GLY A 33 -51.02 -20.24 -36.70
N GLY A 34 -50.33 -20.69 -35.65
CA GLY A 34 -50.63 -20.34 -34.26
C GLY A 34 -49.65 -19.26 -33.87
N GLY A 35 -50.07 -18.00 -33.89
CA GLY A 35 -49.34 -16.94 -33.20
C GLY A 35 -49.14 -17.38 -31.76
N ALA A 36 -47.88 -17.50 -31.34
CA ALA A 36 -47.51 -17.83 -29.98
C ALA A 36 -48.23 -16.88 -29.02
N ALA A 37 -48.78 -17.43 -27.94
CA ALA A 37 -49.40 -16.65 -26.89
C ALA A 37 -48.44 -15.55 -26.40
N PRO A 38 -48.93 -14.33 -26.11
CA PRO A 38 -48.07 -13.34 -25.49
C PRO A 38 -47.76 -13.79 -24.07
N GLY A 39 -46.46 -13.84 -23.77
CA GLY A 39 -45.95 -12.97 -22.74
C GLY A 39 -46.09 -13.47 -21.32
N THR A 40 -45.27 -14.46 -20.99
CA THR A 40 -44.78 -14.63 -19.61
C THR A 40 -43.34 -14.16 -19.53
N ALA A 41 -42.95 -13.62 -18.38
CA ALA A 41 -41.56 -13.32 -18.11
C ALA A 41 -40.71 -14.61 -18.25
N PRO A 42 -39.43 -14.51 -18.63
CA PRO A 42 -38.54 -15.68 -18.70
C PRO A 42 -38.47 -16.38 -17.33
N PRO A 43 -38.11 -17.68 -17.27
CA PRO A 43 -37.85 -18.34 -15.98
C PRO A 43 -36.77 -17.62 -15.16
N ALA A 44 -36.81 -17.75 -13.84
CA ALA A 44 -35.76 -17.20 -12.98
C ALA A 44 -34.40 -17.85 -13.29
N PRO A 45 -33.32 -17.08 -13.48
CA PRO A 45 -31.98 -17.65 -13.63
C PRO A 45 -31.51 -18.28 -12.32
N VAL A 46 -30.64 -19.30 -12.42
CA VAL A 46 -29.87 -19.83 -11.31
C VAL A 46 -28.43 -19.37 -11.49
N ILE A 47 -27.90 -18.67 -10.50
CA ILE A 47 -26.58 -18.03 -10.58
C ILE A 47 -25.63 -18.62 -9.54
N SER A 48 -24.34 -18.66 -9.88
CA SER A 48 -23.24 -18.82 -8.92
C SER A 48 -22.45 -17.54 -8.78
N LEU A 49 -21.97 -17.27 -7.57
CA LEU A 49 -21.10 -16.14 -7.25
C LEU A 49 -19.73 -16.66 -6.80
N SER A 50 -18.68 -16.20 -7.48
CA SER A 50 -17.28 -16.41 -7.11
C SER A 50 -16.49 -15.11 -7.25
N SER A 51 -15.18 -15.15 -7.09
CA SER A 51 -14.32 -13.96 -7.19
C SER A 51 -13.05 -14.21 -7.99
N GLY A 52 -12.62 -13.18 -8.71
CA GLY A 52 -11.24 -12.98 -9.13
C GLY A 52 -10.61 -11.79 -8.39
N ILE A 53 -9.40 -11.37 -8.76
CA ILE A 53 -8.78 -10.18 -8.16
C ILE A 53 -9.56 -8.93 -8.57
N LYS A 54 -10.10 -8.18 -7.59
CA LYS A 54 -10.97 -7.00 -7.79
C LYS A 54 -12.24 -7.25 -8.61
N THR A 55 -12.71 -8.50 -8.67
CA THR A 55 -13.85 -8.84 -9.53
C THR A 55 -14.74 -9.86 -8.84
N LEU A 56 -16.05 -9.59 -8.79
CA LEU A 56 -17.06 -10.62 -8.52
C LEU A 56 -17.49 -11.26 -9.83
N VAL A 57 -17.51 -12.58 -9.86
CA VAL A 57 -17.77 -13.37 -11.07
C VAL A 57 -19.11 -14.08 -10.92
N PHE A 58 -19.98 -13.83 -11.89
CA PHE A 58 -21.33 -14.40 -11.97
C PHE A 58 -21.43 -15.32 -13.17
N ASP A 59 -21.82 -16.58 -12.93
CA ASP A 59 -22.07 -17.56 -13.98
C ASP A 59 -23.50 -18.10 -13.88
N TRP A 60 -24.13 -18.35 -15.03
CA TRP A 60 -25.48 -18.91 -15.11
C TRP A 60 -25.70 -19.63 -16.44
N ALA A 61 -26.75 -20.46 -16.55
CA ALA A 61 -27.14 -21.07 -17.82
C ALA A 61 -28.03 -20.12 -18.62
N ALA A 62 -27.96 -20.18 -19.96
CA ALA A 62 -28.85 -19.40 -20.82
C ALA A 62 -30.33 -19.66 -20.49
N VAL A 63 -31.08 -18.60 -20.20
CA VAL A 63 -32.49 -18.67 -19.84
C VAL A 63 -33.34 -18.59 -21.10
N PRO A 64 -34.23 -19.57 -21.37
CA PRO A 64 -35.13 -19.53 -22.52
C PRO A 64 -35.98 -18.25 -22.53
N GLU A 65 -36.19 -17.70 -23.73
CA GLU A 65 -37.03 -16.51 -23.96
C GLU A 65 -36.54 -15.21 -23.31
N ALA A 66 -35.39 -15.21 -22.64
CA ALA A 66 -34.72 -14.00 -22.19
C ALA A 66 -34.17 -13.22 -23.40
N THR A 67 -34.37 -11.90 -23.39
CA THR A 67 -33.82 -10.98 -24.39
C THR A 67 -32.58 -10.24 -23.87
N HIS A 68 -32.49 -10.11 -22.54
CA HIS A 68 -31.34 -9.58 -21.80
C HIS A 68 -31.43 -10.00 -20.33
N TYR A 69 -30.34 -9.78 -19.59
CA TYR A 69 -30.29 -9.91 -18.14
C TYR A 69 -29.92 -8.57 -17.50
N GLN A 70 -30.26 -8.40 -16.23
CA GLN A 70 -29.83 -7.27 -15.41
C GLN A 70 -29.27 -7.81 -14.11
N LEU A 71 -28.03 -7.43 -13.78
CA LEU A 71 -27.45 -7.71 -12.47
C LEU A 71 -27.86 -6.58 -11.51
N LEU A 72 -28.47 -6.96 -10.40
CA LEU A 72 -28.90 -6.05 -9.35
C LEU A 72 -28.02 -6.26 -8.12
N GLU A 73 -27.56 -5.16 -7.53
CA GLU A 73 -26.79 -5.10 -6.28
C GLU A 73 -27.63 -4.44 -5.21
N GLU A 74 -27.57 -4.98 -4.00
CA GLU A 74 -28.11 -4.38 -2.79
C GLU A 74 -26.99 -4.29 -1.75
N LEU A 75 -26.79 -3.07 -1.24
CA LEU A 75 -25.77 -2.76 -0.25
C LEU A 75 -26.45 -2.43 1.08
N GLN A 76 -26.09 -3.18 2.13
CA GLN A 76 -26.36 -2.84 3.54
C GLN A 76 -27.84 -2.61 3.92
N GLY A 77 -28.75 -3.42 3.38
CA GLY A 77 -30.20 -3.35 3.61
C GLY A 77 -30.91 -2.29 2.75
N GLY A 78 -30.27 -1.83 1.69
CA GLY A 78 -30.82 -0.85 0.75
C GLY A 78 -31.78 -1.44 -0.28
N ASP A 79 -32.12 -0.64 -1.28
CA ASP A 79 -32.85 -1.13 -2.46
C ASP A 79 -31.89 -1.81 -3.45
N TYR A 80 -32.39 -2.81 -4.17
CA TYR A 80 -31.66 -3.39 -5.31
C TYR A 80 -31.56 -2.37 -6.45
N VAL A 81 -30.33 -2.04 -6.83
CA VAL A 81 -30.01 -1.15 -7.95
C VAL A 81 -29.29 -1.94 -9.04
N GLN A 82 -29.65 -1.70 -10.30
CA GLN A 82 -28.94 -2.32 -11.41
C GLN A 82 -27.49 -1.82 -11.48
N VAL A 83 -26.55 -2.76 -11.56
CA VAL A 83 -25.13 -2.48 -11.77
C VAL A 83 -24.75 -2.78 -13.22
N GLY A 84 -24.07 -1.83 -13.84
CA GLY A 84 -23.76 -1.91 -15.27
C GLY A 84 -24.99 -1.79 -16.18
N ASN A 85 -24.79 -2.12 -17.45
CA ASN A 85 -25.84 -2.08 -18.47
C ASN A 85 -26.57 -3.44 -18.57
N ASP A 86 -27.64 -3.47 -19.34
CA ASP A 86 -28.30 -4.71 -19.72
C ASP A 86 -27.31 -5.68 -20.37
N ILE A 87 -27.28 -6.90 -19.86
CA ILE A 87 -26.40 -7.97 -20.30
C ILE A 87 -27.10 -8.71 -21.45
N PRO A 88 -26.48 -8.87 -22.63
CA PRO A 88 -27.10 -9.55 -23.77
C PRO A 88 -27.55 -10.99 -23.43
N ALA A 89 -28.68 -11.45 -24.01
CA ALA A 89 -29.21 -12.80 -23.75
C ALA A 89 -28.25 -13.96 -24.06
N ALA A 90 -27.29 -13.74 -24.96
CA ALA A 90 -26.27 -14.74 -25.32
C ALA A 90 -25.15 -14.86 -24.28
N THR A 91 -25.06 -13.93 -23.33
CA THR A 91 -24.05 -13.93 -22.27
C THR A 91 -24.52 -14.78 -21.10
N THR A 92 -23.60 -15.61 -20.59
CA THR A 92 -23.83 -16.54 -19.47
C THR A 92 -22.77 -16.39 -18.36
N HIS A 93 -21.94 -15.35 -18.48
CA HIS A 93 -20.82 -15.03 -17.62
C HIS A 93 -20.69 -13.51 -17.52
N TYR A 94 -20.54 -12.98 -16.32
CA TYR A 94 -20.37 -11.55 -16.09
C TYR A 94 -19.36 -11.28 -14.98
N GLU A 95 -18.42 -10.39 -15.27
CA GLU A 95 -17.42 -9.91 -14.33
C GLU A 95 -17.82 -8.51 -13.85
N HIS A 96 -18.08 -8.38 -12.55
CA HIS A 96 -18.30 -7.11 -11.89
C HIS A 96 -17.02 -6.64 -11.21
N THR A 97 -16.29 -5.73 -11.85
CA THR A 97 -15.04 -5.18 -11.30
C THR A 97 -15.35 -4.20 -10.18
N VAL A 98 -15.03 -4.59 -8.95
CA VAL A 98 -15.24 -3.80 -7.72
C VAL A 98 -14.18 -4.15 -6.68
N PRO A 99 -13.85 -3.22 -5.77
CA PRO A 99 -13.03 -3.54 -4.60
C PRO A 99 -13.83 -4.49 -3.70
N LEU A 100 -13.41 -5.75 -3.59
CA LEU A 100 -14.20 -6.80 -2.96
C LEU A 100 -14.54 -6.47 -1.50
N TRP A 101 -13.60 -5.85 -0.78
CA TRP A 101 -13.77 -5.43 0.61
C TRP A 101 -14.87 -4.38 0.83
N THR A 102 -15.22 -3.60 -0.21
CA THR A 102 -16.35 -2.66 -0.13
C THR A 102 -17.70 -3.35 -0.25
N ARG A 103 -17.73 -4.58 -0.78
CA ARG A 103 -18.93 -5.37 -1.07
C ARG A 103 -19.22 -6.47 -0.07
N VAL A 104 -18.50 -6.50 1.05
CA VAL A 104 -18.77 -7.43 2.14
C VAL A 104 -20.24 -7.32 2.57
N LEU A 105 -20.93 -8.47 2.59
CA LEU A 105 -22.36 -8.61 2.86
C LEU A 105 -23.30 -7.97 1.82
N ALA A 106 -22.79 -7.58 0.65
CA ALA A 106 -23.63 -7.18 -0.48
C ALA A 106 -24.42 -8.38 -1.01
N HIS A 107 -25.66 -8.12 -1.43
CA HIS A 107 -26.54 -9.11 -2.03
C HIS A 107 -26.71 -8.85 -3.52
N TYR A 108 -26.68 -9.92 -4.32
CA TYR A 108 -26.79 -9.84 -5.77
C TYR A 108 -27.91 -10.73 -6.28
N VAL A 109 -28.67 -10.19 -7.24
CA VAL A 109 -29.72 -10.90 -7.96
C VAL A 109 -29.52 -10.68 -9.45
N LEU A 110 -29.55 -11.75 -10.23
CA LEU A 110 -29.68 -11.63 -11.68
C LEU A 110 -31.14 -11.76 -12.06
N GLN A 111 -31.65 -10.89 -12.92
CA GLN A 111 -32.98 -11.07 -13.50
C GLN A 111 -32.91 -11.28 -15.01
N ALA A 112 -33.69 -12.23 -15.50
CA ALA A 112 -33.87 -12.51 -16.92
C ALA A 112 -35.12 -11.79 -17.41
N CYS A 113 -34.99 -11.01 -18.49
CA CYS A 113 -36.02 -10.06 -18.92
C CYS A 113 -36.40 -10.24 -20.39
N ASN A 114 -37.68 -10.04 -20.69
CA ASN A 114 -38.21 -9.88 -22.05
C ASN A 114 -39.32 -8.82 -22.07
N ALA A 115 -40.00 -8.66 -23.21
CA ALA A 115 -41.07 -7.68 -23.36
C ALA A 115 -42.28 -7.90 -22.42
N ALA A 116 -42.42 -9.10 -21.82
CA ALA A 116 -43.49 -9.44 -20.90
C ALA A 116 -43.13 -9.26 -19.41
N GLY A 117 -41.85 -9.02 -19.09
CA GLY A 117 -41.39 -8.76 -17.73
C GLY A 117 -40.07 -9.46 -17.41
N CYS A 118 -39.72 -9.44 -16.11
CA CYS A 118 -38.48 -10.02 -15.59
C CYS A 118 -38.76 -11.02 -14.46
N SER A 119 -37.93 -12.06 -14.37
CA SER A 119 -37.90 -12.98 -13.22
C SER A 119 -36.52 -12.96 -12.57
N LYS A 120 -36.51 -12.84 -11.24
CA LYS A 120 -35.31 -12.73 -10.41
C LYS A 120 -34.78 -14.09 -9.97
N SER A 121 -33.46 -14.26 -9.95
CA SER A 121 -32.80 -15.38 -9.27
C SER A 121 -33.03 -15.33 -7.76
N ALA A 122 -32.68 -16.43 -7.07
CA ALA A 122 -32.38 -16.34 -5.65
C ALA A 122 -31.21 -15.36 -5.42
N ALA A 123 -31.24 -14.60 -4.33
CA ALA A 123 -30.16 -13.70 -3.97
C ALA A 123 -28.91 -14.49 -3.56
N GLN A 124 -27.75 -14.08 -4.08
CA GLN A 124 -26.43 -14.52 -3.62
C GLN A 124 -25.83 -13.46 -2.72
N THR A 125 -25.10 -13.88 -1.68
CA THR A 125 -24.45 -12.95 -0.74
C THR A 125 -22.95 -13.06 -0.89
N TRP A 126 -22.26 -11.93 -1.03
CA TRP A 126 -20.81 -11.88 -0.83
C TRP A 126 -20.50 -11.95 0.66
N SER A 127 -20.49 -13.18 1.18
CA SER A 127 -20.36 -13.43 2.62
C SER A 127 -18.99 -13.05 3.17
N LEU A 128 -18.90 -12.91 4.49
CA LEU A 128 -17.63 -12.74 5.20
C LEU A 128 -16.63 -13.87 4.91
N GLY A 129 -17.10 -15.13 4.89
CA GLY A 129 -16.26 -16.27 4.57
C GLY A 129 -15.72 -16.22 3.14
N ALA A 130 -16.54 -15.78 2.18
CA ALA A 130 -16.12 -15.61 0.79
C ALA A 130 -15.09 -14.48 0.65
N MET A 131 -15.28 -13.38 1.37
CA MET A 131 -14.29 -12.30 1.41
C MET A 131 -12.97 -12.75 2.01
N ASN A 132 -13.00 -13.44 3.15
CA ASN A 132 -11.78 -13.94 3.80
C ASN A 132 -11.02 -14.92 2.91
N ALA A 133 -11.73 -15.74 2.13
CA ALA A 133 -11.12 -16.64 1.15
C ALA A 133 -10.54 -15.91 -0.08
N ALA A 134 -10.94 -14.66 -0.32
CA ALA A 134 -10.42 -13.83 -1.41
C ALA A 134 -9.17 -13.01 -1.01
N ILE A 135 -8.79 -13.01 0.27
CA ILE A 135 -7.58 -12.34 0.76
C ILE A 135 -6.37 -13.07 0.20
N GLY A 136 -5.55 -12.36 -0.57
CA GLY A 136 -4.26 -12.86 -1.04
C GLY A 136 -3.27 -12.93 0.11
N TYR A 137 -2.36 -13.89 0.04
CA TYR A 137 -1.30 -14.09 1.03
C TYR A 137 0.05 -14.30 0.33
N VAL A 138 1.07 -13.59 0.77
CA VAL A 138 2.39 -13.53 0.13
C VAL A 138 3.48 -13.71 1.16
N LYS A 139 4.44 -14.58 0.82
CA LYS A 139 5.67 -14.88 1.56
C LYS A 139 6.89 -14.79 0.65
N ALA A 140 8.05 -14.59 1.26
CA ALA A 140 9.34 -14.75 0.59
C ALA A 140 9.45 -16.15 -0.06
N SER A 141 10.23 -16.26 -1.13
CA SER A 141 10.52 -17.56 -1.77
C SER A 141 11.47 -18.44 -0.93
N ASN A 142 12.17 -17.82 0.01
CA ASN A 142 13.24 -18.37 0.85
C ASN A 142 13.05 -17.89 2.29
N THR A 143 11.84 -18.04 2.82
CA THR A 143 11.46 -17.63 4.17
C THR A 143 12.44 -18.15 5.23
N GLY A 144 13.14 -17.23 5.91
CA GLY A 144 13.95 -17.46 7.08
C GLY A 144 13.29 -16.93 8.35
N ALA A 145 13.74 -17.43 9.51
CA ALA A 145 13.30 -16.91 10.81
C ALA A 145 13.86 -15.50 11.03
N SER A 146 13.03 -14.59 11.53
CA SER A 146 13.39 -13.20 11.79
C SER A 146 13.84 -12.40 10.56
N ASP A 147 13.52 -12.84 9.33
CA ASP A 147 13.78 -12.06 8.10
C ASP A 147 12.88 -10.81 7.99
N VAL A 148 11.75 -10.82 8.71
CA VAL A 148 10.77 -9.72 8.79
C VAL A 148 10.22 -9.32 7.41
N PHE A 149 9.85 -10.31 6.59
CA PHE A 149 9.18 -10.07 5.33
C PHE A 149 7.86 -9.31 5.55
N GLY A 150 7.63 -8.24 4.77
CA GLY A 150 6.47 -7.37 4.99
C GLY A 150 6.71 -6.23 5.97
N GLY A 151 7.93 -6.09 6.51
CA GLY A 151 8.33 -4.93 7.32
C GLY A 151 8.25 -3.59 6.55
N ALA A 152 8.34 -3.64 5.21
CA ALA A 152 8.02 -2.53 4.32
C ALA A 152 7.29 -3.05 3.08
N VAL A 153 6.30 -2.29 2.59
CA VAL A 153 5.54 -2.63 1.38
C VAL A 153 5.35 -1.39 0.50
N ALA A 154 5.34 -1.58 -0.82
CA ALA A 154 5.00 -0.54 -1.80
C ALA A 154 4.18 -1.12 -2.95
N LEU A 155 3.20 -0.36 -3.44
CA LEU A 155 2.35 -0.71 -4.58
C LEU A 155 2.48 0.33 -5.70
N SER A 156 2.40 -0.10 -6.96
CA SER A 156 2.18 0.79 -8.10
C SER A 156 0.76 1.39 -8.08
N ALA A 157 0.56 2.50 -8.81
CA ALA A 157 -0.71 3.24 -8.79
C ALA A 157 -1.90 2.39 -9.27
N ASP A 158 -1.70 1.51 -10.23
CA ASP A 158 -2.70 0.57 -10.73
C ASP A 158 -2.90 -0.67 -9.82
N GLY A 159 -2.07 -0.81 -8.77
CA GLY A 159 -2.06 -1.96 -7.88
C GLY A 159 -1.62 -3.26 -8.55
N SER A 160 -0.83 -3.21 -9.63
CA SER A 160 -0.37 -4.38 -10.38
C SER A 160 1.06 -4.83 -10.05
N THR A 161 1.85 -4.00 -9.38
CA THR A 161 3.22 -4.32 -8.95
C THR A 161 3.33 -4.08 -7.45
N LEU A 162 3.84 -5.07 -6.72
CA LEU A 162 4.07 -5.06 -5.28
C LEU A 162 5.56 -5.28 -5.02
N ALA A 163 6.17 -4.42 -4.22
CA ALA A 163 7.49 -4.63 -3.65
C ALA A 163 7.36 -4.87 -2.13
N VAL A 164 8.06 -5.88 -1.63
CA VAL A 164 8.05 -6.25 -0.21
C VAL A 164 9.47 -6.34 0.32
N GLY A 165 9.76 -5.66 1.42
CA GLY A 165 11.06 -5.67 2.08
C GLY A 165 11.14 -6.77 3.13
N ALA A 166 12.32 -7.37 3.24
CA ALA A 166 12.75 -8.25 4.32
C ALA A 166 14.13 -7.77 4.76
N ALA A 167 14.15 -6.70 5.56
CA ALA A 167 15.38 -5.96 5.87
C ALA A 167 16.38 -6.78 6.70
N PHE A 168 15.92 -7.86 7.33
CA PHE A 168 16.73 -8.74 8.15
C PHE A 168 17.03 -10.07 7.45
N GLU A 169 16.69 -10.21 6.16
CA GLU A 169 17.05 -11.40 5.40
C GLU A 169 18.58 -11.57 5.34
N ASP A 170 19.03 -12.78 5.66
CA ASP A 170 20.43 -13.15 5.66
C ASP A 170 20.83 -13.61 4.25
N SER A 171 21.76 -12.91 3.59
CA SER A 171 22.36 -13.38 2.33
C SER A 171 23.46 -12.46 1.80
N ALA A 172 24.59 -13.03 1.40
CA ALA A 172 25.65 -12.32 0.67
C ALA A 172 25.38 -12.23 -0.85
N ALA A 173 24.22 -12.70 -1.32
CA ALA A 173 23.81 -12.56 -2.71
C ALA A 173 23.73 -11.07 -3.11
N THR A 174 24.10 -10.78 -4.35
CA THR A 174 24.08 -9.42 -4.91
C THR A 174 23.24 -9.35 -6.18
N GLY A 175 22.71 -8.16 -6.47
CA GLY A 175 21.95 -7.91 -7.69
C GLY A 175 20.57 -8.57 -7.73
N ILE A 176 20.19 -9.11 -8.88
CA ILE A 176 18.83 -9.63 -9.14
C ILE A 176 18.89 -11.14 -9.30
N ASP A 177 17.97 -11.83 -8.63
CA ASP A 177 17.78 -13.29 -8.67
C ASP A 177 19.07 -14.07 -8.32
N GLY A 178 19.79 -13.57 -7.32
CA GLY A 178 20.92 -14.26 -6.70
C GLY A 178 20.52 -15.52 -5.93
N ASN A 179 21.47 -16.15 -5.25
CA ASN A 179 21.23 -17.37 -4.49
C ASN A 179 20.46 -17.10 -3.18
N GLY A 180 19.12 -17.16 -3.21
CA GLY A 180 18.29 -17.00 -2.00
C GLY A 180 18.42 -18.10 -0.94
N ALA A 181 19.22 -19.15 -1.17
CA ALA A 181 19.54 -20.14 -0.12
C ALA A 181 20.81 -19.75 0.68
N ASP A 182 21.53 -18.72 0.23
CA ASP A 182 22.69 -18.19 0.94
C ASP A 182 22.24 -17.42 2.18
N ASN A 183 22.78 -17.76 3.36
CA ASN A 183 22.55 -17.10 4.65
C ASN A 183 23.89 -16.66 5.29
N SER A 184 24.90 -16.37 4.46
CA SER A 184 26.27 -16.11 4.94
C SER A 184 26.54 -14.67 5.37
N ALA A 185 25.62 -13.74 5.09
CA ALA A 185 25.72 -12.35 5.55
C ALA A 185 24.45 -11.93 6.31
N GLY A 186 24.61 -11.59 7.58
CA GLY A 186 23.50 -11.38 8.52
C GLY A 186 22.80 -10.05 8.30
N ALA A 187 21.46 -10.03 8.22
CA ALA A 187 20.65 -8.82 8.03
C ALA A 187 21.13 -7.91 6.88
N ALA A 188 21.66 -8.52 5.82
CA ALA A 188 22.04 -7.81 4.60
C ALA A 188 20.79 -7.27 3.87
N GLY A 189 19.67 -7.97 4.04
CA GLY A 189 18.35 -7.56 3.63
C GLY A 189 18.05 -7.82 2.15
N ALA A 190 16.77 -7.96 1.83
CA ALA A 190 16.26 -8.25 0.49
C ALA A 190 14.95 -7.53 0.18
N VAL A 191 14.64 -7.45 -1.12
CA VAL A 191 13.32 -7.03 -1.62
C VAL A 191 12.77 -8.07 -2.59
N TYR A 192 11.48 -8.37 -2.47
CA TYR A 192 10.77 -9.30 -3.31
C TYR A 192 9.73 -8.55 -4.14
N ILE A 193 9.74 -8.78 -5.46
CA ILE A 193 8.81 -8.15 -6.37
C ILE A 193 7.78 -9.18 -6.83
N TYR A 194 6.51 -8.81 -6.74
CA TYR A 194 5.39 -9.56 -7.28
C TYR A 194 4.67 -8.68 -8.30
N ALA A 195 4.22 -9.28 -9.39
CA ALA A 195 3.47 -8.61 -10.43
C ALA A 195 2.18 -9.37 -10.73
N ARG A 196 1.10 -8.64 -10.99
CA ARG A 196 -0.18 -9.20 -11.38
C ARG A 196 -0.09 -9.76 -12.81
N GLN A 197 -0.42 -11.03 -12.96
CA GLN A 197 -0.53 -11.72 -14.24
C GLN A 197 -1.97 -12.24 -14.40
N GLY A 198 -2.79 -11.48 -15.14
CA GLY A 198 -4.23 -11.73 -15.22
C GLY A 198 -4.92 -11.58 -13.86
N ASN A 199 -5.53 -12.66 -13.39
CA ASN A 199 -6.25 -12.72 -12.10
C ASN A 199 -5.43 -13.37 -10.97
N GLN A 200 -4.11 -13.42 -11.11
CA GLN A 200 -3.20 -13.96 -10.09
C GLN A 200 -2.03 -12.99 -9.86
N TRP A 201 -1.47 -13.02 -8.66
CA TRP A 201 -0.13 -12.49 -8.44
C TRP A 201 0.90 -13.52 -8.90
N ALA A 202 2.07 -13.06 -9.32
CA ALA A 202 3.19 -13.91 -9.66
C ALA A 202 4.47 -13.31 -9.08
N PHE A 203 5.31 -14.15 -8.48
CA PHE A 203 6.65 -13.76 -8.11
C PHE A 203 7.43 -13.35 -9.37
N GLN A 204 8.13 -12.22 -9.29
CA GLN A 204 8.86 -11.64 -10.41
C GLN A 204 10.36 -11.58 -10.16
N ALA A 205 10.81 -11.14 -8.99
CA ALA A 205 12.24 -10.94 -8.73
C ALA A 205 12.59 -10.98 -7.25
N TYR A 206 13.77 -11.52 -6.95
CA TYR A 206 14.48 -11.35 -5.69
C TYR A 206 15.58 -10.32 -5.89
N VAL A 207 15.59 -9.25 -5.10
CA VAL A 207 16.40 -8.06 -5.32
C VAL A 207 17.31 -7.82 -4.12
N LYS A 208 18.61 -7.66 -4.38
CA LYS A 208 19.65 -7.33 -3.42
C LYS A 208 20.43 -6.10 -3.86
N ALA A 209 21.07 -5.43 -2.92
CA ALA A 209 22.10 -4.44 -3.21
C ALA A 209 23.23 -5.06 -4.06
N SER A 210 23.89 -4.27 -4.90
CA SER A 210 25.06 -4.75 -5.67
C SER A 210 26.31 -5.02 -4.83
N ASN A 211 26.32 -4.54 -3.59
CA ASN A 211 27.42 -4.59 -2.62
C ASN A 211 26.90 -5.04 -1.24
N ALA A 212 25.95 -5.98 -1.21
CA ALA A 212 25.33 -6.48 0.02
C ALA A 212 26.39 -6.86 1.08
N GLY A 213 26.25 -6.29 2.27
CA GLY A 213 27.07 -6.55 3.45
C GLY A 213 26.23 -6.81 4.70
N ASP A 214 26.90 -7.33 5.74
CA ASP A 214 26.29 -7.59 7.04
C ASP A 214 25.69 -6.32 7.64
N GLY A 215 24.41 -6.38 8.03
CA GLY A 215 23.73 -5.29 8.70
C GLY A 215 23.42 -4.08 7.81
N ASP A 216 23.50 -4.19 6.48
CA ASP A 216 23.16 -3.10 5.56
C ASP A 216 21.66 -2.73 5.60
N LEU A 217 20.81 -3.68 6.01
CA LEU A 217 19.36 -3.52 6.14
C LEU A 217 18.67 -3.12 4.83
N PHE A 218 19.11 -3.67 3.71
CA PHE A 218 18.51 -3.40 2.40
C PHE A 218 17.03 -3.83 2.40
N GLY A 219 16.14 -2.93 2.00
CA GLY A 219 14.69 -3.16 2.04
C GLY A 219 13.99 -2.58 3.28
N THR A 220 14.71 -1.85 4.14
CA THR A 220 14.12 -1.14 5.30
C THR A 220 13.06 -0.11 4.93
N ALA A 221 13.18 0.50 3.75
CA ALA A 221 12.21 1.45 3.21
C ALA A 221 12.06 1.26 1.69
N LEU A 222 10.83 1.37 1.19
CA LEU A 222 10.49 1.13 -0.21
C LEU A 222 9.59 2.24 -0.77
N SER A 223 9.79 2.58 -2.04
CA SER A 223 8.83 3.39 -2.80
C SER A 223 8.85 3.00 -4.27
N LEU A 224 7.66 2.89 -4.87
CA LEU A 224 7.47 2.61 -6.30
C LEU A 224 6.90 3.84 -7.02
N SER A 225 7.33 4.08 -8.26
CA SER A 225 6.66 5.03 -9.15
C SER A 225 5.26 4.55 -9.52
N ALA A 226 4.40 5.46 -9.98
CA ALA A 226 3.01 5.16 -10.31
C ALA A 226 2.89 4.08 -11.40
N ASP A 227 3.81 4.06 -12.37
CA ASP A 227 3.86 3.06 -13.44
C ASP A 227 4.50 1.72 -13.01
N GLY A 228 4.97 1.62 -11.76
CA GLY A 228 5.61 0.42 -11.22
C GLY A 228 6.99 0.09 -11.81
N ASN A 229 7.63 1.02 -12.54
CA ASN A 229 8.89 0.74 -13.24
C ASN A 229 10.13 1.36 -12.58
N THR A 230 9.97 2.19 -11.55
CA THR A 230 11.09 2.72 -10.75
C THR A 230 10.86 2.35 -9.30
N LEU A 231 11.84 1.69 -8.69
CA LEU A 231 11.82 1.30 -7.28
C LEU A 231 12.99 1.96 -6.58
N ALA A 232 12.73 2.68 -5.49
CA ALA A 232 13.76 3.15 -4.56
C ALA A 232 13.77 2.22 -3.34
N VAL A 233 14.95 1.75 -2.96
CA VAL A 233 15.16 0.87 -1.81
C VAL A 233 16.18 1.47 -0.86
N GLY A 234 15.80 1.67 0.39
CA GLY A 234 16.69 2.09 1.47
C GLY A 234 17.51 0.94 2.03
N ALA A 235 18.75 1.23 2.41
CA ALA A 235 19.66 0.37 3.16
C ALA A 235 20.31 1.24 4.25
N SER A 236 19.59 1.48 5.35
CA SER A 236 20.00 2.47 6.34
C SER A 236 21.24 2.09 7.14
N GLY A 237 21.60 0.80 7.13
CA GLY A 237 22.80 0.28 7.78
C GLY A 237 24.03 0.31 6.87
N GLU A 238 23.89 0.65 5.58
CA GLU A 238 25.00 0.56 4.64
C GLU A 238 26.19 1.47 5.01
N ASP A 239 27.37 0.87 4.98
CA ASP A 239 28.63 1.54 5.26
C ASP A 239 29.24 2.09 3.98
N SER A 240 29.54 3.39 3.92
CA SER A 240 30.37 3.95 2.84
C SER A 240 30.68 5.42 3.07
N SER A 241 31.92 5.82 2.75
CA SER A 241 32.31 7.24 2.72
C SER A 241 31.93 7.96 1.42
N ALA A 242 31.22 7.30 0.49
CA ALA A 242 30.73 7.91 -0.75
C ALA A 242 29.69 9.01 -0.48
N PHE A 243 29.56 9.97 -1.40
CA PHE A 243 28.60 11.07 -1.32
C PHE A 243 27.90 11.29 -2.66
N GLY A 244 26.66 11.79 -2.61
CA GLY A 244 25.86 12.06 -3.80
C GLY A 244 25.49 10.79 -4.58
N SER A 245 25.64 10.81 -5.90
CA SER A 245 25.22 9.71 -6.78
C SER A 245 26.40 8.91 -7.33
N ASN A 246 26.28 7.58 -7.31
CA ASN A 246 27.22 6.62 -7.92
C ASN A 246 28.67 6.80 -7.46
N GLY A 247 28.86 7.09 -6.17
CA GLY A 247 30.18 7.00 -5.54
C GLY A 247 30.67 5.56 -5.40
N ASP A 248 31.80 5.39 -4.70
CA ASP A 248 32.41 4.08 -4.48
C ASP A 248 31.57 3.21 -3.52
N GLN A 249 30.89 2.22 -4.09
CA GLN A 249 30.07 1.23 -3.38
C GLN A 249 30.91 0.15 -2.68
N ALA A 250 32.22 0.06 -2.95
CA ALA A 250 33.08 -0.90 -2.28
C ALA A 250 33.68 -0.33 -0.97
N SER A 251 33.49 0.96 -0.70
CA SER A 251 33.94 1.59 0.54
C SER A 251 33.03 1.17 1.68
N ASN A 252 33.60 0.73 2.80
CA ASN A 252 32.92 0.53 4.09
C ASN A 252 33.50 1.46 5.18
N ALA A 253 34.02 2.63 4.77
CA ALA A 253 34.81 3.49 5.65
C ALA A 253 33.98 4.38 6.61
N SER A 254 32.65 4.39 6.49
CA SER A 254 31.76 5.22 7.31
C SER A 254 30.54 4.43 7.76
N ALA A 255 30.60 3.95 9.01
CA ALA A 255 29.63 3.03 9.59
C ALA A 255 28.19 3.59 9.62
N ASN A 256 27.17 2.80 9.25
CA ASN A 256 25.74 3.12 9.25
C ASN A 256 25.41 4.47 8.62
N SER A 257 26.19 4.87 7.62
CA SER A 257 25.96 6.13 6.91
C SER A 257 24.72 6.06 6.01
N GLY A 258 24.35 4.84 5.61
CA GLY A 258 23.14 4.48 4.89
C GLY A 258 23.19 4.81 3.41
N ALA A 259 22.38 4.12 2.61
CA ALA A 259 22.28 4.30 1.17
C ALA A 259 20.85 4.15 0.65
N VAL A 260 20.64 4.60 -0.59
CA VAL A 260 19.45 4.26 -1.38
C VAL A 260 19.86 3.73 -2.74
N TYR A 261 19.25 2.63 -3.15
CA TYR A 261 19.43 2.01 -4.45
C TYR A 261 18.18 2.23 -5.30
N VAL A 262 18.35 2.77 -6.51
CA VAL A 262 17.25 3.01 -7.44
C VAL A 262 17.30 1.99 -8.56
N PHE A 263 16.31 1.12 -8.61
CA PHE A 263 16.13 0.10 -9.63
C PHE A 263 15.16 0.56 -10.71
N GLN A 264 15.36 0.08 -11.93
CA GLN A 264 14.44 0.30 -13.05
C GLN A 264 13.99 -1.03 -13.64
N ARG A 265 12.73 -1.08 -14.03
CA ARG A 265 12.13 -2.19 -14.75
C ARG A 265 12.05 -1.86 -16.23
N SER A 266 12.54 -2.76 -17.08
CA SER A 266 12.40 -2.66 -18.53
C SER A 266 12.10 -4.04 -19.11
N ALA A 267 11.05 -4.13 -19.93
CA ALA A 267 10.58 -5.38 -20.51
C ALA A 267 10.39 -6.52 -19.49
N GLY A 268 9.97 -6.18 -18.26
CA GLY A 268 9.75 -7.13 -17.17
C GLY A 268 10.99 -7.43 -16.31
N THR A 269 12.19 -7.02 -16.71
CA THR A 269 13.43 -7.25 -15.97
C THR A 269 13.81 -6.05 -15.13
N TRP A 270 14.19 -6.28 -13.87
CA TRP A 270 14.73 -5.26 -12.98
C TRP A 270 16.24 -5.16 -13.11
N SER A 271 16.78 -3.96 -12.95
CA SER A 271 18.21 -3.72 -12.82
C SER A 271 18.49 -2.52 -11.92
N GLN A 272 19.59 -2.56 -11.17
CA GLN A 272 20.05 -1.40 -10.41
C GLN A 272 20.55 -0.33 -11.38
N GLY A 273 20.02 0.89 -11.27
CA GLY A 273 20.47 2.01 -12.08
C GLY A 273 21.33 3.01 -11.32
N THR A 274 21.08 3.24 -10.04
CA THR A 274 21.81 4.28 -9.28
C THR A 274 21.95 3.90 -7.81
N TYR A 275 23.12 4.20 -7.26
CA TYR A 275 23.42 4.20 -5.82
C TYR A 275 23.48 5.64 -5.32
N LEU A 276 22.78 5.94 -4.22
CA LEU A 276 22.63 7.29 -3.67
C LEU A 276 23.09 7.34 -2.22
N LYS A 277 23.79 8.44 -1.90
CA LYS A 277 24.33 8.78 -0.59
C LYS A 277 24.09 10.25 -0.31
N ALA A 278 23.90 10.61 0.96
CA ALA A 278 23.81 12.00 1.39
C ALA A 278 24.93 12.88 0.76
N SER A 279 24.64 14.16 0.50
CA SER A 279 25.65 15.10 -0.02
C SER A 279 26.78 15.41 0.98
N ASN A 280 26.56 15.09 2.25
CA ASN A 280 27.38 15.33 3.42
C ASN A 280 27.41 14.06 4.29
N THR A 281 27.69 12.91 3.66
CA THR A 281 27.77 11.60 4.30
C THR A 281 28.53 11.63 5.62
N GLN A 282 27.92 11.05 6.64
CA GLN A 282 28.46 10.95 7.99
C GLN A 282 28.20 9.55 8.54
N PRO A 283 29.04 9.07 9.46
CA PRO A 283 28.73 7.86 10.23
C PRO A 283 27.42 8.01 10.98
N GLN A 284 26.67 6.92 11.10
CA GLN A 284 25.40 6.83 11.83
C GLN A 284 24.30 7.76 11.31
N ALA A 285 24.41 8.35 10.11
CA ALA A 285 23.36 9.22 9.57
C ALA A 285 22.08 8.46 9.16
N GLN A 286 22.20 7.14 8.93
CA GLN A 286 21.09 6.25 8.54
C GLN A 286 20.31 6.77 7.31
N PHE A 287 21.03 7.33 6.33
CA PHE A 287 20.43 7.76 5.07
C PHE A 287 19.71 6.59 4.39
N GLY A 288 18.49 6.80 3.90
CA GLY A 288 17.66 5.72 3.37
C GLY A 288 16.75 5.06 4.41
N SER A 289 16.69 5.60 5.63
CA SER A 289 15.72 5.16 6.66
C SER A 289 14.26 5.36 6.25
N ALA A 290 14.00 6.29 5.34
CA ALA A 290 12.70 6.54 4.73
C ALA A 290 12.90 7.02 3.30
N VAL A 291 12.03 6.61 2.37
CA VAL A 291 12.09 7.01 0.96
C VAL A 291 10.71 7.28 0.39
N ALA A 292 10.59 8.27 -0.50
CA ALA A 292 9.34 8.55 -1.23
C ALA A 292 9.63 9.06 -2.64
N LEU A 293 9.07 8.39 -3.66
CA LEU A 293 9.14 8.78 -5.07
C LEU A 293 7.91 9.59 -5.50
N SER A 294 8.11 10.57 -6.38
CA SER A 294 7.02 11.17 -7.16
C SER A 294 6.42 10.15 -8.14
N ALA A 295 5.21 10.41 -8.63
CA ALA A 295 4.47 9.48 -9.47
C ALA A 295 5.22 9.11 -10.76
N ASP A 296 5.90 10.07 -11.35
CA ASP A 296 6.72 9.90 -12.56
C ASP A 296 8.11 9.29 -12.28
N GLY A 297 8.43 9.01 -11.01
CA GLY A 297 9.74 8.47 -10.59
C GLY A 297 10.90 9.44 -10.83
N SER A 298 10.65 10.75 -10.97
CA SER A 298 11.69 11.75 -11.28
C SER A 298 12.17 12.56 -10.08
N THR A 299 11.45 12.55 -8.96
CA THR A 299 11.84 13.18 -7.70
C THR A 299 11.79 12.15 -6.58
N LEU A 300 12.84 12.10 -5.76
CA LEU A 300 12.98 11.15 -4.65
C LEU A 300 13.33 11.93 -3.40
N VAL A 301 12.58 11.73 -2.32
CA VAL A 301 12.94 12.21 -0.98
C VAL A 301 13.55 11.07 -0.19
N VAL A 302 14.64 11.35 0.51
CA VAL A 302 15.31 10.37 1.38
C VAL A 302 15.51 10.96 2.77
N GLY A 303 15.03 10.26 3.79
CA GLY A 303 15.29 10.57 5.19
C GLY A 303 16.65 10.05 5.66
N ALA A 304 17.27 10.80 6.58
CA ALA A 304 18.47 10.43 7.32
C ALA A 304 18.23 10.85 8.79
N ARG A 305 17.42 10.06 9.49
CA ARG A 305 16.85 10.43 10.79
C ARG A 305 17.90 10.78 11.85
N THR A 306 19.10 10.23 11.77
CA THR A 306 20.16 10.42 12.77
C THR A 306 21.32 11.29 12.27
N GLU A 307 21.16 11.97 11.13
CA GLU A 307 22.11 12.97 10.63
C GLU A 307 22.39 14.06 11.69
N SER A 308 23.65 14.47 11.85
CA SER A 308 24.07 15.29 13.00
C SER A 308 24.53 16.71 12.66
N GLY A 309 24.37 17.15 11.41
CA GLY A 309 24.71 18.49 10.96
C GLY A 309 23.87 19.57 11.63
N ASN A 310 24.52 20.63 12.11
CA ASN A 310 23.84 21.73 12.80
C ASN A 310 23.26 22.82 11.86
N ALA A 311 23.09 22.52 10.57
CA ALA A 311 22.43 23.42 9.63
C ALA A 311 20.94 23.60 9.99
N THR A 312 20.28 24.59 9.39
CA THR A 312 18.84 24.79 9.54
C THR A 312 18.19 25.13 8.20
N GLY A 313 16.89 24.89 8.11
CA GLY A 313 16.07 25.24 6.96
C GLY A 313 16.44 24.48 5.68
N VAL A 314 16.37 25.18 4.54
CA VAL A 314 16.59 24.60 3.21
C VAL A 314 17.99 24.97 2.70
N ASN A 315 18.75 23.96 2.30
CA ASN A 315 20.10 24.08 1.74
C ASN A 315 21.11 24.78 2.67
N GLY A 316 20.90 24.70 3.98
CA GLY A 316 21.88 25.13 4.96
C GLY A 316 23.18 24.33 4.83
N VAL A 317 24.31 24.96 5.10
CA VAL A 317 25.62 24.28 5.14
C VAL A 317 25.99 24.05 6.60
N PRO A 318 26.12 22.79 7.06
CA PRO A 318 26.50 22.52 8.45
C PRO A 318 27.87 23.12 8.77
N ALA A 319 27.96 23.84 9.89
CA ALA A 319 29.24 24.35 10.40
C ALA A 319 30.00 23.25 11.17
N ASN A 320 29.28 22.29 11.75
CA ASN A 320 29.80 21.11 12.42
C ASN A 320 28.71 20.02 12.50
N PHE A 321 29.06 18.88 13.09
CA PHE A 321 28.22 17.67 13.19
C PHE A 321 27.92 17.30 14.65
N ASN A 322 27.66 18.32 15.48
CA ASN A 322 27.40 18.14 16.92
C ASN A 322 25.90 18.12 17.29
N ALA A 323 25.00 18.25 16.30
CA ALA A 323 23.55 18.22 16.49
C ALA A 323 23.04 16.76 16.35
N SER A 324 23.54 15.86 17.19
CA SER A 324 23.30 14.41 17.13
C SER A 324 21.81 14.09 17.08
N GLY A 325 21.37 13.35 16.07
CA GLY A 325 19.96 12.98 15.93
C GLY A 325 19.05 14.13 15.52
N SER A 326 19.57 15.30 15.12
CA SER A 326 18.72 16.39 14.60
C SER A 326 18.05 16.01 13.28
N GLY A 327 18.65 15.09 12.53
CA GLY A 327 18.07 14.48 11.35
C GLY A 327 18.03 15.39 10.13
N ALA A 328 17.81 14.81 8.96
CA ALA A 328 17.67 15.53 7.71
C ALA A 328 16.84 14.78 6.68
N ALA A 329 16.38 15.49 5.66
CA ALA A 329 15.87 14.89 4.43
C ALA A 329 16.57 15.47 3.19
N TYR A 330 16.70 14.67 2.15
CA TYR A 330 17.37 15.02 0.91
C TYR A 330 16.42 14.82 -0.25
N VAL A 331 16.29 15.84 -1.11
CA VAL A 331 15.51 15.75 -2.33
C VAL A 331 16.46 15.52 -3.49
N TYR A 332 16.32 14.39 -4.18
CA TYR A 332 17.00 14.09 -5.43
C TYR A 332 16.07 14.32 -6.60
N ARG A 333 16.65 14.78 -7.71
CA ARG A 333 15.95 14.90 -9.00
C ARG A 333 16.67 14.11 -10.07
N ARG A 334 15.92 13.31 -10.80
CA ARG A 334 16.39 12.55 -11.96
C ARG A 334 16.57 13.51 -13.14
N THR A 335 17.77 13.49 -13.69
CA THR A 335 18.12 14.07 -14.99
C THR A 335 18.07 12.98 -16.06
N GLN A 336 18.44 13.30 -17.30
CA GLN A 336 18.48 12.30 -18.38
C GLN A 336 19.43 11.12 -18.07
N THR A 337 20.50 11.36 -17.32
CA THR A 337 21.57 10.37 -17.13
C THR A 337 21.88 10.06 -15.67
N SER A 338 21.40 10.86 -14.71
CA SER A 338 21.85 10.79 -13.31
C SER A 338 20.82 11.36 -12.34
N TRP A 339 20.91 11.01 -11.07
CA TRP A 339 20.19 11.67 -9.99
C TRP A 339 21.09 12.75 -9.38
N ILE A 340 20.56 13.95 -9.15
CA ILE A 340 21.29 15.05 -8.51
C ILE A 340 20.58 15.46 -7.23
N VAL A 341 21.34 15.85 -6.20
CA VAL A 341 20.77 16.47 -5.00
C VAL A 341 20.22 17.83 -5.40
N GLN A 342 18.90 18.01 -5.24
CA GLN A 342 18.20 19.26 -5.48
C GLN A 342 18.01 20.06 -4.20
N ALA A 343 17.80 19.39 -3.06
CA ALA A 343 17.71 20.06 -1.78
C ALA A 343 18.21 19.20 -0.60
N TYR A 344 18.73 19.89 0.40
CA TYR A 344 18.93 19.41 1.76
C TYR A 344 17.94 20.13 2.67
N LEU A 345 17.10 19.38 3.38
CA LEU A 345 16.00 19.88 4.19
C LEU A 345 16.27 19.54 5.66
N LYS A 346 16.13 20.55 6.51
CA LYS A 346 16.11 20.43 7.98
C LYS A 346 14.99 21.27 8.57
N SER A 347 14.70 21.06 9.84
CA SER A 347 13.93 22.02 10.63
C SER A 347 14.68 23.37 10.69
N ASN A 348 13.95 24.42 11.02
CA ASN A 348 14.50 25.74 11.31
C ASN A 348 15.06 25.85 12.74
N GLN A 349 14.89 24.83 13.57
CA GLN A 349 15.53 24.63 14.88
C GLN A 349 15.97 23.16 14.97
N ALA A 350 17.20 22.89 14.52
CA ALA A 350 17.73 21.53 14.43
C ALA A 350 18.29 21.10 15.79
N ASP A 351 17.43 20.59 16.65
CA ASP A 351 17.79 20.19 18.00
C ASP A 351 18.19 18.72 18.08
N ASN A 352 18.89 18.35 19.15
CA ASN A 352 19.39 16.99 19.30
C ASN A 352 18.25 16.02 19.55
N GLY A 353 18.19 14.93 18.79
CA GLY A 353 17.24 13.84 19.03
C GLY A 353 15.88 13.98 18.36
N ASP A 354 15.55 15.13 17.74
CA ASP A 354 14.27 15.37 17.03
C ASP A 354 13.97 14.32 15.95
N ASN A 355 15.02 13.68 15.42
CA ASN A 355 15.01 12.66 14.40
C ASN A 355 14.23 13.06 13.14
N PHE A 356 14.42 14.30 12.68
CA PHE A 356 13.86 14.80 11.43
C PHE A 356 14.23 13.88 10.25
N GLY A 357 13.26 13.50 9.42
CA GLY A 357 13.47 12.54 8.34
C GLY A 357 13.16 11.09 8.73
N THR A 358 12.58 10.86 9.92
CA THR A 358 12.05 9.54 10.29
C THR A 358 10.93 9.08 9.36
N ALA A 359 10.08 10.00 8.90
CA ALA A 359 9.09 9.77 7.87
C ALA A 359 9.18 10.84 6.79
N VAL A 360 8.96 10.46 5.53
CA VAL A 360 8.90 11.37 4.39
C VAL A 360 7.72 11.02 3.49
N ALA A 361 7.06 12.03 2.94
CA ALA A 361 6.02 11.87 1.92
C ALA A 361 6.18 12.96 0.84
N ILE A 362 5.79 12.66 -0.41
CA ILE A 362 5.91 13.59 -1.55
C ILE A 362 4.63 13.60 -2.38
N SER A 363 4.24 14.76 -2.89
CA SER A 363 3.13 14.89 -3.85
C SER A 363 3.48 14.24 -5.19
N HIS A 364 2.48 13.89 -5.98
CA HIS A 364 2.72 13.14 -7.23
C HIS A 364 3.49 13.95 -8.28
N ASP A 365 3.32 15.28 -8.27
CA ASP A 365 4.08 16.20 -9.13
C ASP A 365 5.50 16.48 -8.63
N GLY A 366 5.87 15.95 -7.46
CA GLY A 366 7.17 16.10 -6.85
C GLY A 366 7.47 17.49 -6.28
N ASN A 367 6.47 18.35 -6.10
CA ASN A 367 6.66 19.74 -5.69
C ASN A 367 6.31 20.03 -4.23
N ARG A 368 5.72 19.10 -3.48
CA ARG A 368 5.50 19.23 -2.04
C ARG A 368 6.04 18.03 -1.30
N VAL A 369 6.76 18.29 -0.22
CA VAL A 369 7.36 17.27 0.65
C VAL A 369 6.91 17.53 2.07
N ALA A 370 6.50 16.47 2.77
CA ALA A 370 6.31 16.48 4.22
C ALA A 370 7.40 15.62 4.86
N VAL A 371 7.97 16.11 5.96
CA VAL A 371 9.01 15.41 6.72
C VAL A 371 8.65 15.38 8.20
N GLY A 372 8.67 14.20 8.80
CA GLY A 372 8.37 13.99 10.21
C GLY A 372 9.61 14.09 11.10
N ALA A 373 9.42 14.67 12.27
CA ALA A 373 10.39 14.76 13.37
C ALA A 373 9.65 14.34 14.66
N PRO A 374 9.45 13.04 14.89
CA PRO A 374 8.56 12.55 15.95
C PRO A 374 9.01 12.91 17.35
N PHE A 375 10.28 13.29 17.54
CA PHE A 375 10.80 13.63 18.86
C PHE A 375 11.12 15.12 19.00
N GLU A 376 10.53 15.97 18.16
CA GLU A 376 10.63 17.42 18.33
C GLU A 376 9.87 17.86 19.58
N ASP A 377 10.50 18.73 20.38
CA ASP A 377 10.07 19.05 21.75
C ASP A 377 9.12 20.26 21.85
N GLY A 378 8.51 20.70 20.75
CA GLY A 378 7.72 21.93 20.71
C GLY A 378 6.35 21.81 21.36
N ALA A 379 5.98 22.77 22.22
CA ALA A 379 4.63 22.85 22.80
C ALA A 379 3.63 23.65 21.92
N ALA A 380 4.01 23.99 20.69
CA ALA A 380 3.10 24.63 19.74
C ALA A 380 1.97 23.66 19.37
N THR A 381 0.76 24.19 19.15
CA THR A 381 -0.39 23.40 18.69
C THR A 381 -0.81 23.81 17.28
N GLY A 382 -1.27 22.86 16.46
CA GLY A 382 -1.78 23.14 15.13
C GLY A 382 -0.70 23.60 14.14
N VAL A 383 -1.00 24.60 13.31
CA VAL A 383 -0.13 25.00 12.18
C VAL A 383 0.49 26.39 12.42
N GLY A 384 1.80 26.48 12.26
CA GLY A 384 2.54 27.75 12.26
C GLY A 384 2.79 28.35 13.64
N GLY A 385 2.79 27.53 14.70
CA GLY A 385 3.14 27.97 16.05
C GLY A 385 4.63 28.30 16.22
N GLU A 386 4.95 28.95 17.34
CA GLU A 386 6.33 29.29 17.71
C GLU A 386 7.11 28.05 18.16
N LEU A 387 8.31 27.89 17.63
CA LEU A 387 9.21 26.80 18.00
C LEU A 387 9.81 27.05 19.38
N ASN A 388 9.74 26.02 20.22
CA ASN A 388 10.23 25.99 21.59
C ASN A 388 10.51 24.52 21.97
N ASN A 389 11.02 24.27 23.19
CA ASN A 389 11.31 22.91 23.67
C ASN A 389 10.57 22.63 24.99
N ALA A 390 9.25 22.85 25.00
CA ALA A 390 8.43 22.78 26.22
C ALA A 390 7.49 21.56 26.32
N ALA A 391 7.44 20.70 25.30
CA ALA A 391 6.67 19.45 25.28
C ALA A 391 7.53 18.31 24.69
N LEU A 392 8.25 17.61 25.57
CA LEU A 392 9.23 16.56 25.24
C LEU A 392 8.63 15.52 24.29
N ASN A 393 9.32 15.21 23.19
CA ASN A 393 8.95 14.17 22.22
C ASN A 393 7.51 14.26 21.65
N SER A 394 6.89 15.43 21.73
CA SER A 394 5.51 15.62 21.24
C SER A 394 5.41 15.56 19.72
N GLY A 395 6.53 15.80 19.03
CA GLY A 395 6.71 15.51 17.62
C GLY A 395 6.13 16.55 16.66
N ALA A 396 6.68 16.65 15.46
CA ALA A 396 6.29 17.65 14.47
C ALA A 396 6.37 17.13 13.03
N VAL A 397 5.73 17.90 12.14
CA VAL A 397 5.87 17.75 10.69
C VAL A 397 6.25 19.08 10.06
N PHE A 398 7.20 19.03 9.15
CA PHE A 398 7.64 20.17 8.36
C PHE A 398 7.28 19.95 6.90
N LEU A 399 6.52 20.89 6.32
CA LEU A 399 6.18 20.91 4.91
C LEU A 399 7.13 21.83 4.15
N PHE A 400 7.52 21.40 2.95
CA PHE A 400 8.34 22.15 2.01
C PHE A 400 7.68 22.14 0.64
N ALA A 401 7.74 23.27 -0.04
CA ALA A 401 7.22 23.44 -1.39
C ALA A 401 8.32 23.83 -2.37
N ARG A 402 8.22 23.34 -3.60
CA ARG A 402 9.08 23.72 -4.72
C ARG A 402 8.37 24.67 -5.66
N ASN A 403 8.97 25.83 -5.90
CA ASN A 403 8.59 26.72 -6.99
C ASN A 403 9.75 26.84 -7.98
N GLY A 404 9.56 26.32 -9.19
CA GLY A 404 10.64 26.15 -10.17
C GLY A 404 11.71 25.19 -9.65
N ASN A 405 12.90 25.71 -9.36
CA ASN A 405 14.01 24.94 -8.77
C ASN A 405 14.27 25.29 -7.30
N VAL A 406 13.49 26.18 -6.70
CA VAL A 406 13.69 26.67 -5.34
C VAL A 406 12.76 25.93 -4.39
N TRP A 407 13.35 25.31 -3.38
CA TRP A 407 12.63 24.75 -2.24
C TRP A 407 12.54 25.78 -1.12
N SER A 408 11.41 25.85 -0.45
CA SER A 408 11.19 26.69 0.73
C SER A 408 10.33 25.96 1.74
N THR A 409 10.52 26.25 3.03
CA THR A 409 9.59 25.82 4.08
C THR A 409 8.22 26.41 3.82
N GLU A 410 7.19 25.56 3.86
CA GLU A 410 5.79 25.89 3.64
C GLU A 410 5.03 25.98 4.96
N ALA A 411 5.22 24.99 5.86
CA ALA A 411 4.55 24.98 7.15
C ALA A 411 5.33 24.17 8.20
N TYR A 412 5.09 24.51 9.46
CA TYR A 412 5.41 23.70 10.65
C TYR A 412 4.07 23.28 11.26
N VAL A 413 3.91 21.99 11.51
CA VAL A 413 2.64 21.36 11.88
C VAL A 413 2.83 20.51 13.12
N LYS A 414 1.93 20.71 14.07
CA LYS A 414 1.80 20.00 15.35
C LYS A 414 0.39 19.46 15.49
N ALA A 415 0.21 18.48 16.37
CA ALA A 415 -1.12 18.06 16.81
C ALA A 415 -1.88 19.24 17.45
N SER A 416 -3.20 19.21 17.43
CA SER A 416 -4.05 20.16 18.16
C SER A 416 -3.95 19.99 19.68
N ASN A 417 -3.75 18.76 20.14
CA ASN A 417 -3.52 18.31 21.51
C ASN A 417 -2.07 17.85 21.65
N THR A 418 -1.13 18.79 21.59
CA THR A 418 0.29 18.46 21.72
C THR A 418 0.61 18.04 23.16
N SER A 419 0.79 16.74 23.38
CA SER A 419 1.21 16.16 24.66
C SER A 419 2.61 15.54 24.56
N PRO A 420 3.36 15.46 25.67
CA PRO A 420 4.66 14.82 25.66
C PRO A 420 4.58 13.36 25.23
N ASP A 421 5.61 12.88 24.53
CA ASP A 421 5.77 11.50 24.11
C ASP A 421 4.74 10.95 23.08
N ASP A 422 3.82 11.77 22.55
CA ASP A 422 2.84 11.35 21.51
C ASP A 422 3.46 10.92 20.16
N ALA A 423 4.72 11.29 19.92
CA ALA A 423 5.47 10.98 18.71
C ALA A 423 4.79 11.40 17.39
N PHE A 424 4.10 12.55 17.37
CA PHE A 424 3.44 13.08 16.17
C PHE A 424 4.44 13.27 15.02
N GLY A 425 4.11 12.73 13.84
CA GLY A 425 5.03 12.76 12.69
C GLY A 425 5.82 11.47 12.48
N SER A 426 5.55 10.43 13.28
CA SER A 426 6.16 9.10 13.14
C SER A 426 5.86 8.41 11.80
N LYS A 427 4.73 8.74 11.17
CA LYS A 427 4.36 8.34 9.80
C LYS A 427 3.55 9.44 9.10
N LEU A 428 3.65 9.45 7.78
CA LEU A 428 3.04 10.45 6.91
C LEU A 428 2.42 9.80 5.69
N ALA A 429 1.26 10.32 5.27
CA ALA A 429 0.69 10.08 3.95
C ALA A 429 0.24 11.42 3.35
N LEU A 430 0.45 11.60 2.04
CA LEU A 430 0.12 12.83 1.31
C LEU A 430 -0.62 12.49 0.01
N SER A 431 -1.70 13.20 -0.28
CA SER A 431 -2.50 12.98 -1.50
C SER A 431 -1.74 13.35 -2.76
N GLY A 432 -2.24 12.90 -3.92
CA GLY A 432 -1.55 13.09 -5.18
C GLY A 432 -1.40 14.56 -5.59
N ASP A 433 -2.42 15.36 -5.32
CA ASP A 433 -2.39 16.82 -5.50
C ASP A 433 -1.63 17.55 -4.37
N GLY A 434 -1.16 16.82 -3.36
CA GLY A 434 -0.45 17.35 -2.21
C GLY A 434 -1.32 18.15 -1.24
N THR A 435 -2.64 18.16 -1.36
CA THR A 435 -3.51 19.06 -0.56
C THR A 435 -4.11 18.41 0.69
N THR A 436 -4.04 17.08 0.82
CA THR A 436 -4.49 16.34 2.00
C THR A 436 -3.31 15.58 2.59
N MET A 437 -3.02 15.81 3.86
CA MET A 437 -1.97 15.13 4.60
C MET A 437 -2.57 14.39 5.79
N VAL A 438 -2.08 13.18 6.07
CA VAL A 438 -2.41 12.44 7.29
C VAL A 438 -1.11 12.18 8.05
N VAL A 439 -1.15 12.44 9.35
CA VAL A 439 0.00 12.29 10.26
C VAL A 439 -0.34 11.28 11.35
N GLY A 440 0.56 10.34 11.61
CA GLY A 440 0.44 9.36 12.69
C GLY A 440 1.15 9.84 13.95
N ALA A 441 0.53 9.57 15.10
CA ALA A 441 1.07 9.74 16.45
C ALA A 441 0.75 8.44 17.23
N PRO A 442 1.51 7.36 16.97
CA PRO A 442 1.19 6.03 17.50
C PRO A 442 1.24 5.95 19.02
N ASP A 443 1.96 6.88 19.65
CA ASP A 443 2.20 6.90 21.09
C ASP A 443 1.25 7.88 21.80
N GLU A 444 0.25 8.44 21.09
CA GLU A 444 -0.74 9.34 21.70
C GLU A 444 -1.66 8.60 22.70
N ASP A 445 -1.82 9.23 23.86
CA ASP A 445 -2.60 8.71 24.97
C ASP A 445 -4.04 9.22 24.90
N SER A 446 -5.03 8.34 24.73
CA SER A 446 -6.44 8.76 24.83
C SER A 446 -7.41 7.59 24.84
N ARG A 447 -8.51 7.69 25.59
CA ARG A 447 -9.67 6.77 25.51
C ARG A 447 -10.67 7.15 24.42
N ALA A 448 -10.41 8.20 23.64
CA ALA A 448 -11.27 8.61 22.53
C ALA A 448 -11.39 7.48 21.49
N VAL A 449 -12.56 7.38 20.86
CA VAL A 449 -12.85 6.40 19.80
C VAL A 449 -13.38 7.09 18.55
N GLY A 450 -13.09 6.52 17.40
CA GLY A 450 -13.63 6.99 16.12
C GLY A 450 -13.12 8.37 15.70
N ILE A 451 -14.02 9.23 15.24
CA ILE A 451 -13.68 10.50 14.61
C ILE A 451 -14.03 11.69 15.51
N ASN A 452 -13.07 12.58 15.73
CA ASN A 452 -13.20 13.81 16.51
C ASN A 452 -13.75 13.56 17.93
N GLY A 453 -13.16 12.56 18.61
CA GLY A 453 -13.39 12.32 20.03
C GLY A 453 -12.78 13.41 20.93
N ASP A 454 -12.71 13.14 22.23
CA ASP A 454 -12.12 14.07 23.20
C ASP A 454 -10.59 14.06 23.10
N GLU A 455 -10.04 15.03 22.37
CA GLU A 455 -8.59 15.23 22.19
C GLU A 455 -7.86 15.65 23.48
N ALA A 456 -8.56 16.01 24.55
CA ALA A 456 -7.94 16.40 25.82
C ALA A 456 -7.77 15.23 26.81
N ASP A 457 -8.25 14.04 26.43
CA ASP A 457 -8.13 12.86 27.26
C ASP A 457 -6.78 12.18 27.06
N GLU A 458 -6.06 11.93 28.16
CA GLU A 458 -4.65 11.47 28.21
C GLU A 458 -4.50 10.21 29.07
N SER A 459 -5.31 9.19 28.79
CA SER A 459 -5.68 8.25 29.85
C SER A 459 -5.57 6.78 29.54
N VAL A 460 -5.32 6.46 28.27
CA VAL A 460 -5.09 5.12 27.77
C VAL A 460 -3.79 5.20 27.00
N GLN A 461 -2.75 4.65 27.62
CA GLN A 461 -1.37 4.83 27.18
C GLN A 461 -1.12 4.24 25.78
N ASP A 462 -0.37 4.93 24.93
CA ASP A 462 0.14 4.46 23.64
C ASP A 462 -0.98 3.89 22.73
N SER A 463 -2.17 4.45 22.89
CA SER A 463 -3.36 4.01 22.17
C SER A 463 -3.34 4.46 20.70
N GLY A 464 -2.64 5.55 20.44
CA GLY A 464 -2.29 6.09 19.15
C GLY A 464 -3.41 6.86 18.47
N ALA A 465 -3.03 7.83 17.64
CA ALA A 465 -3.93 8.68 16.87
C ALA A 465 -3.41 8.92 15.45
N ALA A 466 -4.33 9.37 14.59
CA ALA A 466 -3.99 9.98 13.32
C ALA A 466 -4.71 11.32 13.13
N TYR A 467 -4.06 12.25 12.45
CA TYR A 467 -4.55 13.61 12.25
C TYR A 467 -4.58 13.93 10.76
N ALA A 468 -5.75 14.33 10.24
CA ALA A 468 -5.89 14.74 8.85
C ALA A 468 -5.89 16.26 8.73
N PHE A 469 -5.06 16.76 7.81
CA PHE A 469 -4.90 18.17 7.49
C PHE A 469 -5.24 18.42 6.03
N ASP A 470 -5.86 19.57 5.77
CA ASP A 470 -6.11 20.07 4.41
C ASP A 470 -5.40 21.40 4.18
N LEU A 471 -4.89 21.56 2.96
CA LEU A 471 -4.46 22.83 2.40
C LEU A 471 -5.61 23.52 1.67
N GLN A 472 -6.01 24.70 2.15
CA GLN A 472 -7.02 25.53 1.49
C GLN A 472 -6.54 26.98 1.45
N GLY A 473 -6.56 27.60 0.26
CA GLY A 473 -6.11 28.99 0.10
C GLY A 473 -4.65 29.24 0.52
N GLY A 474 -3.78 28.21 0.45
CA GLY A 474 -2.39 28.30 0.89
C GLY A 474 -2.16 28.10 2.39
N VAL A 475 -3.21 27.77 3.15
CA VAL A 475 -3.13 27.55 4.60
C VAL A 475 -3.46 26.10 4.93
N TRP A 476 -2.53 25.43 5.63
CA TRP A 476 -2.76 24.10 6.21
C TRP A 476 -3.61 24.22 7.48
N SER A 477 -4.54 23.29 7.66
CA SER A 477 -5.45 23.27 8.80
C SER A 477 -5.81 21.84 9.17
N GLN A 478 -5.79 21.51 10.46
CA GLN A 478 -6.33 20.24 10.94
C GLN A 478 -7.83 20.22 10.68
N ARG A 479 -8.31 19.10 10.16
CA ARG A 479 -9.72 18.85 9.88
C ARG A 479 -10.29 17.73 10.70
N THR A 480 -9.45 16.79 11.12
CA THR A 480 -9.93 15.57 11.76
C THR A 480 -8.88 14.99 12.68
N TYR A 481 -9.32 14.63 13.88
CA TYR A 481 -8.64 13.72 14.80
C TYR A 481 -9.28 12.33 14.67
N ILE A 482 -8.46 11.31 14.52
CA ILE A 482 -8.87 9.96 14.16
C ILE A 482 -8.30 8.98 15.17
N LYS A 483 -9.18 8.18 15.76
CA LYS A 483 -8.88 7.09 16.67
C LYS A 483 -9.44 5.77 16.15
N ALA A 484 -8.91 4.67 16.67
CA ALA A 484 -9.50 3.36 16.49
C ALA A 484 -10.97 3.35 16.94
N SER A 485 -11.79 2.47 16.36
CA SER A 485 -13.16 2.25 16.85
C SER A 485 -13.21 1.54 18.20
N ASN A 486 -12.11 0.90 18.58
CA ASN A 486 -11.93 0.07 19.78
C ASN A 486 -10.58 0.36 20.43
N THR A 487 -10.36 1.61 20.78
CA THR A 487 -9.15 2.10 21.43
C THR A 487 -8.78 1.27 22.64
N ALA A 488 -7.53 0.82 22.69
CA ALA A 488 -6.96 0.03 23.78
C ALA A 488 -5.52 0.49 24.05
N PRO A 489 -4.97 0.22 25.25
CA PRO A 489 -3.59 0.54 25.56
C PRO A 489 -2.61 -0.12 24.59
N ALA A 490 -1.51 0.57 24.26
CA ALA A 490 -0.42 0.05 23.43
C ALA A 490 -0.87 -0.58 22.10
N SER A 491 -1.94 -0.04 21.51
CA SER A 491 -2.44 -0.50 20.19
C SER A 491 -1.70 0.17 19.03
N HIS A 492 -1.00 1.28 19.28
CA HIS A 492 -0.23 2.04 18.30
C HIS A 492 -1.02 2.44 17.06
N PHE A 493 -2.27 2.88 17.21
CA PHE A 493 -3.05 3.33 16.07
C PHE A 493 -2.37 4.53 15.38
N GLY A 494 -2.17 4.46 14.06
CA GLY A 494 -1.39 5.46 13.33
C GLY A 494 0.08 5.09 13.09
N ILE A 495 0.51 3.90 13.53
CA ILE A 495 1.88 3.37 13.30
C ILE A 495 2.22 3.17 11.82
N SER A 496 1.21 3.07 10.96
CA SER A 496 1.34 3.00 9.51
C SER A 496 0.14 3.69 8.84
N LEU A 497 0.37 4.30 7.68
CA LEU A 497 -0.63 5.09 6.94
C LEU A 497 -0.48 4.86 5.44
N ALA A 498 -1.60 4.75 4.73
CA ALA A 498 -1.63 4.79 3.27
C ALA A 498 -2.87 5.56 2.76
N LEU A 499 -2.67 6.52 1.86
CA LEU A 499 -3.72 7.40 1.34
C LEU A 499 -3.83 7.26 -0.19
N SER A 500 -5.05 7.22 -0.72
CA SER A 500 -5.29 7.16 -2.17
C SER A 500 -4.87 8.45 -2.86
N PHE A 501 -4.68 8.38 -4.17
CA PHE A 501 -4.27 9.52 -5.00
C PHE A 501 -5.21 10.72 -4.80
N ASP A 502 -6.51 10.47 -4.80
CA ASP A 502 -7.53 11.50 -4.67
C ASP A 502 -7.77 11.96 -3.23
N GLY A 503 -7.03 11.42 -2.26
CA GLY A 503 -7.16 11.76 -0.84
C GLY A 503 -8.48 11.32 -0.22
N ARG A 504 -9.16 10.31 -0.78
CA ARG A 504 -10.49 9.86 -0.32
C ARG A 504 -10.54 8.51 0.37
N GLN A 505 -9.55 7.65 0.18
CA GLN A 505 -9.45 6.37 0.88
C GLN A 505 -8.17 6.39 1.71
N LEU A 506 -8.30 6.07 3.00
CA LEU A 506 -7.21 6.07 3.95
C LEU A 506 -7.19 4.73 4.68
N ALA A 507 -6.03 4.09 4.75
CA ALA A 507 -5.77 2.94 5.59
C ALA A 507 -4.88 3.37 6.75
N ILE A 508 -5.23 2.94 7.97
CA ILE A 508 -4.47 3.22 9.19
C ILE A 508 -4.23 1.90 9.92
N GLY A 509 -2.97 1.61 10.26
CA GLY A 509 -2.60 0.43 11.03
C GLY A 509 -2.64 0.68 12.54
N ALA A 510 -2.95 -0.38 13.28
CA ALA A 510 -2.75 -0.50 14.72
C ALA A 510 -2.15 -1.89 14.97
N ASP A 511 -0.83 -1.99 14.84
CA ASP A 511 -0.15 -3.28 14.72
C ASP A 511 -0.19 -4.10 16.01
N SER A 512 -0.37 -3.44 17.15
CA SER A 512 -0.38 -4.05 18.47
C SER A 512 -1.78 -4.21 19.06
N GLU A 513 -2.81 -3.92 18.25
CA GLU A 513 -4.21 -4.18 18.59
C GLU A 513 -4.44 -5.67 18.89
N SER A 514 -5.28 -5.95 19.90
CA SER A 514 -5.32 -7.27 20.54
C SER A 514 -6.70 -7.93 20.48
N ASN A 515 -7.30 -8.08 19.29
CA ASN A 515 -8.64 -8.68 19.14
C ASN A 515 -8.63 -10.06 18.44
N SER A 516 -9.54 -10.98 18.82
CA SER A 516 -9.68 -12.32 18.18
C SER A 516 -10.49 -12.36 16.88
N GLY A 517 -11.05 -11.23 16.45
CA GLY A 517 -11.81 -11.11 15.22
C GLY A 517 -10.97 -11.44 13.99
N LEU A 518 -11.59 -12.10 13.01
CA LEU A 518 -10.95 -12.44 11.74
C LEU A 518 -11.58 -11.68 10.58
N GLY A 519 -10.75 -11.26 9.62
CA GLY A 519 -11.20 -10.67 8.36
C GLY A 519 -11.88 -9.31 8.48
N PHE A 520 -13.04 -9.18 7.84
CA PHE A 520 -13.74 -7.91 7.64
C PHE A 520 -14.89 -7.71 8.60
N ASN A 521 -14.90 -6.66 9.41
CA ASN A 521 -16.09 -6.30 10.17
C ASN A 521 -16.34 -4.79 10.14
N ALA A 522 -17.60 -4.39 10.24
CA ALA A 522 -17.99 -2.99 10.18
C ALA A 522 -17.62 -2.24 11.47
N ASN A 523 -17.54 -2.92 12.60
CA ASN A 523 -17.14 -2.39 13.91
C ASN A 523 -16.92 -3.57 14.87
N TYR A 524 -15.71 -3.77 15.38
CA TYR A 524 -15.57 -4.44 16.67
C TYR A 524 -15.67 -3.36 17.74
N ALA A 525 -16.70 -3.46 18.60
CA ALA A 525 -16.98 -2.44 19.62
C ALA A 525 -16.17 -2.64 20.92
N ALA A 526 -15.36 -3.70 20.99
CA ALA A 526 -14.49 -3.96 22.12
C ALA A 526 -13.24 -4.69 21.63
N ASP A 527 -12.08 -4.21 22.06
CA ASP A 527 -10.88 -5.03 22.13
C ASP A 527 -11.13 -6.13 23.16
N ASP A 528 -11.09 -7.40 22.73
CA ASP A 528 -11.38 -8.56 23.58
C ASP A 528 -10.13 -9.16 24.23
N GLN A 529 -8.94 -8.62 23.92
CA GLN A 529 -7.63 -9.03 24.42
C GLN A 529 -7.32 -10.53 24.19
N ALA A 530 -8.06 -11.22 23.32
CA ALA A 530 -7.98 -12.66 23.21
C ALA A 530 -6.83 -13.13 22.31
N VAL A 531 -6.32 -12.27 21.40
CA VAL A 531 -5.13 -12.54 20.58
C VAL A 531 -4.23 -11.30 20.58
N VAL A 532 -3.33 -11.26 21.57
CA VAL A 532 -2.47 -10.11 21.87
C VAL A 532 -1.56 -9.78 20.69
N GLY A 533 -1.52 -8.52 20.26
CA GLY A 533 -0.63 -8.04 19.19
C GLY A 533 -0.89 -8.72 17.84
N SER A 534 -2.11 -9.18 17.59
CA SER A 534 -2.50 -9.71 16.29
C SER A 534 -2.62 -8.61 15.24
N GLY A 535 -2.85 -7.37 15.68
CA GLY A 535 -2.88 -6.18 14.85
C GLY A 535 -4.18 -6.00 14.05
N ALA A 536 -4.38 -4.80 13.52
CA ALA A 536 -5.57 -4.41 12.77
C ALA A 536 -5.28 -3.29 11.75
N VAL A 537 -6.17 -3.17 10.76
CA VAL A 537 -6.20 -2.03 9.84
C VAL A 537 -7.61 -1.44 9.77
N TYR A 538 -7.68 -0.10 9.79
CA TYR A 538 -8.92 0.66 9.69
C TYR A 538 -8.93 1.38 8.36
N MET A 539 -9.93 1.08 7.53
CA MET A 539 -10.20 1.83 6.31
C MET A 539 -11.17 2.94 6.59
N LEU A 540 -10.82 4.14 6.13
CA LEU A 540 -11.66 5.31 6.18
C LEU A 540 -11.95 5.81 4.77
N GLN A 541 -13.17 6.30 4.60
CA GLN A 541 -13.60 6.96 3.38
C GLN A 541 -13.91 8.43 3.68
N ARG A 542 -13.46 9.31 2.79
CA ARG A 542 -13.78 10.73 2.80
C ARG A 542 -15.04 10.99 1.99
N VAL A 543 -16.10 11.47 2.64
CA VAL A 543 -17.36 11.88 2.02
C VAL A 543 -17.55 13.38 2.21
N GLY A 544 -17.41 14.14 1.12
CA GLY A 544 -17.29 15.59 1.23
C GLY A 544 -16.01 15.97 1.98
N ILE A 545 -16.16 16.68 3.10
CA ILE A 545 -15.02 17.06 3.96
C ILE A 545 -14.81 16.09 5.13
N ALA A 546 -15.77 15.19 5.41
CA ALA A 546 -15.75 14.35 6.59
C ALA A 546 -15.11 12.99 6.29
N TRP A 547 -14.30 12.51 7.23
CA TRP A 547 -13.84 11.12 7.26
C TRP A 547 -14.83 10.25 8.01
N GLN A 548 -15.02 9.04 7.53
CA GLN A 548 -15.84 8.01 8.16
C GLN A 548 -15.06 6.71 8.19
N ILE A 549 -14.99 6.06 9.35
CA ILE A 549 -14.48 4.69 9.44
C ILE A 549 -15.46 3.80 8.66
N ASN A 550 -14.93 3.18 7.62
CA ASN A 550 -15.70 2.35 6.69
C ASN A 550 -15.55 0.87 7.03
N ARG A 551 -14.33 0.40 7.33
CA ARG A 551 -14.07 -1.01 7.62
C ARG A 551 -12.97 -1.18 8.65
N TYR A 552 -13.10 -2.24 9.43
CA TYR A 552 -12.05 -2.83 10.26
C TYR A 552 -11.61 -4.15 9.60
N MET A 553 -10.30 -4.33 9.46
CA MET A 553 -9.67 -5.45 8.77
C MET A 553 -8.66 -6.14 9.68
N LYS A 554 -8.69 -7.47 9.64
CA LYS A 554 -7.78 -8.38 10.34
C LYS A 554 -7.17 -9.37 9.35
N ALA A 555 -6.04 -9.96 9.70
CA ALA A 555 -5.50 -11.12 9.01
C ALA A 555 -6.54 -12.24 8.93
N SER A 556 -6.47 -13.08 7.89
CA SER A 556 -7.34 -14.25 7.73
C SER A 556 -7.01 -15.38 8.74
N ASN A 557 -5.88 -15.27 9.42
CA ASN A 557 -5.23 -16.22 10.33
C ASN A 557 -4.58 -15.48 11.52
N ALA A 558 -5.29 -14.55 12.15
CA ALA A 558 -4.72 -13.72 13.21
C ALA A 558 -4.12 -14.55 14.36
N ASN A 559 -2.80 -14.50 14.54
CA ASN A 559 -2.09 -15.09 15.67
C ASN A 559 -1.49 -13.99 16.57
N ALA A 560 -1.13 -14.39 17.78
CA ALA A 560 -0.58 -13.46 18.75
C ALA A 560 0.82 -13.01 18.33
N GLY A 561 1.05 -11.71 18.27
CA GLY A 561 2.34 -11.11 17.94
C GLY A 561 2.66 -11.02 16.45
N ASP A 562 1.74 -11.32 15.53
CA ASP A 562 1.98 -11.21 14.08
C ASP A 562 2.17 -9.75 13.60
N LEU A 563 1.63 -8.80 14.37
CA LEU A 563 1.67 -7.37 14.10
C LEU A 563 1.08 -6.97 12.73
N PHE A 564 -0.09 -7.52 12.38
CA PHE A 564 -0.80 -7.14 11.16
C PHE A 564 -1.12 -5.64 11.13
N GLY A 565 -0.80 -4.97 10.03
CA GLY A 565 -0.95 -3.51 9.93
C GLY A 565 0.33 -2.74 10.24
N SER A 566 1.46 -3.42 10.48
CA SER A 566 2.76 -2.76 10.71
C SER A 566 3.26 -1.96 9.50
N ALA A 567 2.84 -2.32 8.28
CA ALA A 567 3.17 -1.61 7.05
C ALA A 567 1.98 -1.62 6.10
N LEU A 568 1.74 -0.51 5.39
CA LEU A 568 0.59 -0.34 4.49
C LEU A 568 1.01 0.28 3.16
N ALA A 569 0.41 -0.20 2.08
CA ALA A 569 0.43 0.46 0.78
C ALA A 569 -0.93 0.34 0.12
N LEU A 570 -1.41 1.42 -0.51
CA LEU A 570 -2.71 1.50 -1.15
C LEU A 570 -2.53 1.95 -2.61
N SER A 571 -3.25 1.31 -3.54
CA SER A 571 -3.25 1.75 -4.95
C SER A 571 -3.88 3.14 -5.11
N ALA A 572 -3.58 3.83 -6.22
CA ALA A 572 -4.02 5.20 -6.45
C ALA A 572 -5.54 5.36 -6.44
N ASP A 573 -6.26 4.36 -6.94
CA ASP A 573 -7.73 4.29 -6.94
C ASP A 573 -8.31 3.87 -5.58
N GLY A 574 -7.46 3.53 -4.60
CA GLY A 574 -7.86 3.09 -3.28
C GLY A 574 -8.40 1.67 -3.22
N THR A 575 -8.22 0.84 -4.25
CA THR A 575 -8.93 -0.44 -4.36
C THR A 575 -8.11 -1.70 -4.10
N THR A 576 -6.77 -1.64 -4.19
CA THR A 576 -5.84 -2.67 -3.68
C THR A 576 -5.20 -2.16 -2.41
N LEU A 577 -5.24 -2.96 -1.34
CA LEU A 577 -4.47 -2.71 -0.13
C LEU A 577 -3.47 -3.85 0.08
N ALA A 578 -2.20 -3.51 0.32
CA ALA A 578 -1.20 -4.44 0.83
C ALA A 578 -0.94 -4.13 2.31
N VAL A 579 -0.96 -5.19 3.14
CA VAL A 579 -0.77 -5.09 4.58
C VAL A 579 0.34 -6.03 5.02
N GLY A 580 1.39 -5.47 5.64
CA GLY A 580 2.44 -6.25 6.28
C GLY A 580 1.99 -6.78 7.65
N ALA A 581 2.39 -8.01 7.94
CA ALA A 581 2.37 -8.62 9.27
C ALA A 581 3.79 -9.11 9.56
N ARG A 582 4.61 -8.20 10.10
CA ARG A 582 6.07 -8.34 10.09
C ARG A 582 6.61 -9.54 10.89
N TYR A 583 5.80 -10.09 11.80
CA TYR A 583 6.19 -11.20 12.66
C TYR A 583 5.33 -12.44 12.51
N GLU A 584 4.49 -12.48 11.47
CA GLU A 584 3.74 -13.68 11.11
C GLU A 584 4.69 -14.89 10.97
N ASP A 585 4.38 -15.97 11.67
CA ASP A 585 5.31 -17.06 11.99
C ASP A 585 5.16 -18.31 11.12
N SER A 586 4.50 -18.17 9.96
CA SER A 586 4.39 -19.24 8.97
C SER A 586 5.71 -19.49 8.25
N ASN A 587 6.07 -20.77 8.13
CA ASN A 587 7.19 -21.22 7.30
C ASN A 587 6.88 -21.21 5.79
N ALA A 588 5.67 -20.81 5.39
CA ALA A 588 5.23 -21.01 4.03
C ALA A 588 6.05 -20.16 3.05
N LEU A 589 6.14 -20.64 1.82
CA LEU A 589 6.96 -20.02 0.77
C LEU A 589 6.08 -19.47 -0.35
N GLY A 590 6.47 -18.31 -0.89
CA GLY A 590 5.90 -17.74 -2.11
C GLY A 590 4.44 -17.29 -1.98
N LEU A 591 3.68 -17.46 -3.06
CA LEU A 591 2.29 -17.00 -3.15
C LEU A 591 1.31 -18.05 -2.63
N ALA A 592 0.34 -17.61 -1.84
CA ALA A 592 -0.70 -18.46 -1.26
C ALA A 592 -0.13 -19.65 -0.45
N GLY A 593 1.01 -19.43 0.22
CA GLY A 593 1.52 -20.34 1.25
C GLY A 593 0.49 -20.59 2.34
N ASN A 594 0.62 -21.67 3.12
CA ASN A 594 -0.33 -21.97 4.19
C ASN A 594 -0.23 -20.92 5.32
N PRO A 595 -1.23 -20.04 5.49
CA PRO A 595 -1.16 -19.00 6.52
C PRO A 595 -1.36 -19.59 7.93
N ASN A 596 -1.79 -20.84 8.09
CA ASN A 596 -2.01 -21.44 9.41
C ASN A 596 -0.84 -22.32 9.90
N ASP A 597 0.27 -22.35 9.16
CA ASP A 597 1.52 -22.94 9.67
C ASP A 597 2.16 -21.89 10.60
N ALA A 598 2.68 -22.30 11.77
CA ALA A 598 3.28 -21.43 12.77
C ALA A 598 4.60 -22.06 13.25
N THR A 599 5.58 -22.18 12.35
CA THR A 599 6.81 -22.96 12.58
C THR A 599 8.11 -22.23 12.24
N ALA A 600 8.06 -21.01 11.70
CA ALA A 600 9.23 -20.15 11.48
C ALA A 600 9.03 -18.84 12.24
N SER A 601 9.70 -18.67 13.38
CA SER A 601 9.52 -17.49 14.22
C SER A 601 9.81 -16.19 13.46
N GLU A 602 8.86 -15.25 13.49
CA GLU A 602 9.04 -13.86 13.04
C GLU A 602 9.48 -13.71 11.57
N ALA A 603 9.11 -14.68 10.73
CA ALA A 603 9.44 -14.67 9.30
C ALA A 603 8.76 -13.52 8.54
N GLY A 604 7.54 -13.17 8.93
CA GLY A 604 6.72 -12.10 8.37
C GLY A 604 5.93 -12.49 7.10
N ALA A 605 4.86 -11.75 6.81
CA ALA A 605 3.94 -11.98 5.69
C ALA A 605 3.38 -10.67 5.10
N VAL A 606 2.78 -10.75 3.91
CA VAL A 606 1.93 -9.69 3.35
C VAL A 606 0.57 -10.24 2.92
N TYR A 607 -0.49 -9.52 3.30
CA TYR A 607 -1.87 -9.78 2.91
C TYR A 607 -2.31 -8.77 1.84
N LEU A 608 -3.09 -9.25 0.87
CA LEU A 608 -3.58 -8.45 -0.25
C LEU A 608 -5.11 -8.47 -0.29
N PHE A 609 -5.70 -7.28 -0.23
CA PHE A 609 -7.15 -7.07 -0.15
C PHE A 609 -7.72 -6.33 -1.36
#